data_AF-A0AAJ6P9C6-F1
#
_entry.id   AF-A0AAJ6P9C6-F1
#
_cell.length_a   1.000
_cell.length_b   1.000
_cell.length_c   1.000
_cell.angle_alpha   90.00
_cell.angle_beta   90.00
_cell.angle_gamma   90.00
#
_symmetry.space_group_name_H-M   'P 1'
#
loop_
_entity.id
_entity.type
_entity.pdbx_description
1 polymer ?
#
loop_
_entity_poly.entity_id
_entity_poly.type
_entity_poly.pdbx_seq_one_letter_code
_entity_poly.pdbx_strand_id
1 'polypeptide(L)' 'MNSPLRGEVWLVDLGYVAKVRPCLIISVPILDQDRALFTLILHTTSPRGSRFEVQVKVNFLQ' A
#
# COMPACT_ATOMS: atom_id res chain seq x y z
N MET A 1 -19.05 6.03 -0.46
CA MET A 1 -17.82 5.52 0.19
C MET A 1 -16.69 6.46 -0.20
N ASN A 2 -15.88 6.92 0.76
CA ASN A 2 -14.72 7.74 0.42
C ASN A 2 -13.69 6.88 -0.32
N SER A 3 -13.18 7.39 -1.43
CA SER A 3 -12.08 6.75 -2.15
C SER A 3 -10.81 6.81 -1.29
N PRO A 4 -10.01 5.73 -1.24
CA PRO A 4 -8.74 5.72 -0.53
C PRO A 4 -7.83 6.90 -0.92
N LEU A 5 -7.21 7.55 0.08
CA LEU A 5 -6.39 8.74 -0.12
C LEU A 5 -4.89 8.43 -0.09
N ARG A 6 -4.12 9.29 -0.76
CA ARG A 6 -2.66 9.24 -0.70
C ARG A 6 -2.16 9.35 0.74
N GLY A 7 -1.29 8.43 1.14
CA GLY A 7 -0.74 8.39 2.50
C GLY A 7 -1.49 7.45 3.45
N GLU A 8 -2.68 6.97 3.07
CA GLU A 8 -3.39 5.96 3.85
C GLU A 8 -2.79 4.56 3.66
N VAL A 9 -2.96 3.74 4.69
CA VAL A 9 -2.57 2.33 4.68
C VAL A 9 -3.83 1.48 4.63
N TRP A 10 -3.90 0.59 3.64
CA TRP A 10 -5.05 -0.28 3.42
C TRP A 10 -4.62 -1.75 3.42
N LEU A 11 -5.50 -2.63 3.89
CA LEU A 11 -5.31 -4.06 3.76
C LEU A 11 -5.72 -4.47 2.34
N VAL A 12 -4.77 -4.94 1.54
CA VAL A 12 -4.97 -5.24 0.12
C VAL A 12 -4.71 -6.71 -0.14
N ASP A 13 -5.64 -7.36 -0.83
CA ASP A 13 -5.42 -8.66 -1.45
C ASP A 13 -4.68 -8.49 -2.77
N LEU A 14 -3.44 -8.99 -2.83
CA LEU A 14 -2.59 -8.90 -4.01
C LEU A 14 -2.64 -10.19 -4.85
N GLY A 15 -3.63 -11.04 -4.59
CA GLY A 15 -3.87 -12.28 -5.29
C GLY A 15 -2.92 -13.41 -4.89
N TYR A 16 -2.86 -14.40 -5.77
CA TYR A 16 -2.39 -15.76 -5.47
C TYR A 16 -1.00 -15.86 -4.83
N VAL A 17 -0.04 -15.06 -5.29
CA VAL A 17 1.37 -15.14 -4.83
C VAL A 17 1.70 -14.12 -3.74
N ALA A 18 1.01 -12.98 -3.76
CA ALA A 18 1.42 -11.81 -3.00
C ALA A 18 0.63 -11.60 -1.70
N LYS A 19 -0.28 -12.50 -1.32
CA LYS A 19 -0.99 -12.52 -0.02
C LYS A 19 -1.82 -11.24 0.24
N VAL A 20 -2.65 -11.29 1.29
CA VAL A 20 -3.31 -10.11 1.85
C VAL A 20 -2.35 -9.40 2.80
N ARG A 21 -2.03 -8.12 2.58
CA ARG A 21 -1.10 -7.36 3.44
C ARG A 21 -1.36 -5.85 3.45
N PRO A 22 -0.86 -5.13 4.46
CA PRO A 22 -0.92 -3.67 4.46
C PRO A 22 -0.13 -3.07 3.28
N CYS A 23 -0.72 -2.07 2.64
CA CYS A 23 -0.15 -1.34 1.52
C CYS A 23 -0.35 0.16 1.71
N LEU A 24 0.70 0.94 1.47
CA LEU A 24 0.65 2.40 1.46
C LEU A 24 0.20 2.90 0.08
N ILE A 25 -0.80 3.78 0.04
CA ILE A 25 -1.26 4.41 -1.19
C ILE A 25 -0.39 5.61 -1.53
N ILE A 26 0.13 5.64 -2.76
CA ILE A 26 0.94 6.76 -3.25
C ILE A 26 0.31 7.52 -4.44
N SER A 27 -0.71 6.95 -5.08
CA SER A 27 -1.48 7.62 -6.13
C SER A 27 -2.39 8.71 -5.56
N VAL A 28 -2.75 9.68 -6.40
CA VAL A 28 -3.75 10.71 -6.09
C VAL A 28 -5.17 10.13 -6.17
N PRO A 29 -6.19 10.81 -5.61
CA PRO A 29 -7.58 10.40 -5.77
C PRO A 29 -7.98 10.31 -7.25
N ILE A 30 -8.71 9.25 -7.60
CA ILE A 30 -9.27 9.04 -8.94
C ILE A 30 -10.42 10.02 -9.20
N LEU A 31 -10.58 10.47 -10.45
CA LEU A 31 -11.75 11.21 -10.92
C LEU A 31 -12.73 10.25 -11.61
N ASP A 32 -13.98 10.71 -11.82
CA ASP A 32 -15.06 9.88 -12.41
C ASP A 32 -14.73 9.33 -13.81
N GLN A 33 -13.86 10.03 -14.55
CA GLN A 33 -13.41 9.65 -15.89
C GLN A 33 -12.22 8.67 -15.87
N ASP A 34 -11.58 8.49 -14.72
CA ASP A 34 -10.37 7.66 -14.60
C ASP A 34 -10.72 6.20 -14.39
N ARG A 35 -9.76 5.32 -14.70
CA ARG A 35 -9.84 3.93 -14.24
C ARG A 35 -9.60 3.87 -12.74
N ALA A 36 -10.33 3.03 -12.04
CA ALA A 36 -10.12 2.74 -10.62
C ALA A 36 -8.82 1.93 -10.41
N LEU A 37 -7.69 2.62 -10.44
CA LEU A 37 -6.35 2.06 -10.27
C LEU A 37 -5.63 2.79 -9.14
N PHE A 38 -4.88 2.03 -8.33
CA PHE A 38 -4.07 2.56 -7.23
C PHE A 38 -2.62 2.13 -7.40
N THR A 39 -1.70 3.04 -7.12
CA THR A 39 -0.27 2.70 -6.99
C THR A 39 0.04 2.51 -5.50
N LEU A 40 0.65 1.37 -5.18
CA LEU A 40 0.83 0.90 -3.80
C LEU A 40 2.30 0.60 -3.51
N ILE A 41 2.73 0.84 -2.27
CA ILE A 41 3.97 0.31 -1.70
C ILE A 41 3.61 -0.77 -0.68
N LEU A 42 4.19 -1.95 -0.86
CA LEU A 42 3.93 -3.13 -0.03
C LEU A 42 4.63 -3.00 1.32
N HIS A 43 3.90 -3.30 2.39
CA HIS A 43 4.53 -3.51 3.70
C HIS A 43 5.08 -4.94 3.83
N THR A 44 6.24 -5.08 4.47
CA THR A 44 6.83 -6.39 4.83
C THR A 44 7.48 -6.30 6.21
N THR A 45 7.22 -7.29 7.05
CA THR A 45 7.87 -7.47 8.36
C THR A 45 9.13 -8.33 8.26
N SER A 46 9.45 -8.81 7.05
CA SER A 46 10.66 -9.57 6.74
C SER A 46 11.49 -8.81 5.70
N PRO A 47 12.15 -7.70 6.10
CA PRO A 47 13.01 -6.92 5.22
C PRO A 47 14.25 -7.71 4.79
N ARG A 48 14.81 -7.39 3.63
CA ARG A 48 16.07 -7.96 3.12
C ARG A 48 17.26 -7.00 3.29
N GLY A 49 17.04 -5.80 3.81
CA GLY A 49 18.07 -4.79 4.03
C GLY A 49 18.52 -4.09 2.74
N SER A 50 17.68 -4.07 1.70
CA SER A 50 18.03 -3.42 0.43
C SER A 50 17.86 -1.90 0.51
N ARG A 51 18.60 -1.16 -0.32
CA ARG A 51 18.46 0.31 -0.43
C ARG A 51 17.08 0.82 -0.88
N PHE A 52 16.22 -0.08 -1.38
CA PHE A 52 14.86 0.25 -1.80
C PHE A 52 13.84 0.10 -0.67
N GLU A 53 14.25 -0.45 0.47
CA GLU A 53 13.39 -0.59 1.65
C GLU A 53 13.44 0.68 2.49
N VAL A 54 12.27 1.08 3.00
CA VAL A 54 12.12 2.24 3.86
C VAL A 54 11.61 1.77 5.22
N GLN A 55 12.36 2.08 6.28
CA GLN A 55 11.93 1.74 7.64
C GLN A 55 10.80 2.68 8.08
N VAL A 56 9.66 2.11 8.44
CA VAL A 56 8.48 2.83 8.93
C VAL A 56 8.21 2.40 10.37
N LYS A 57 8.33 3.32 11.33
CA LYS A 57 8.14 3.05 12.77
C LYS A 57 6.71 3.36 13.19
N VAL A 58 5.79 2.44 12.91
CA VAL A 58 4.36 2.61 13.19
C VAL A 58 3.81 1.34 13.85
N ASN A 59 3.21 1.49 15.04
CA ASN A 59 2.85 0.36 15.89
C ASN A 59 1.86 -0.63 15.28
N PHE A 60 0.98 -0.19 14.37
CA PHE A 60 0.01 -1.08 13.73
C PHE A 60 0.58 -1.82 12.50
N LEU A 61 1.81 -1.50 12.08
CA LEU A 61 2.51 -2.14 10.97
C LEU A 61 3.65 -3.05 11.46
N GLN A 62 3.45 -3.73 12.59
CA GLN A 62 4.45 -4.64 13.16
C GLN A 62 4.46 -6.02 12.50
#